data_AF-A0A085YZK9-F1
#
_entry.id   AF-A0A085YZK9-F1
#
_cell.length_a   1.000
_cell.length_b   1.000
_cell.length_c   1.000
_cell.angle_alpha   90.00
_cell.angle_beta   90.00
_cell.angle_gamma   90.00
#
_symmetry.space_group_name_H-M   'P 1'
#
loop_
_entity.id
_entity.type
_entity.pdbx_description
1 polymer ?
#
loop_
_entity_poly.entity_id
_entity_poly.type
_entity_poly.pdbx_seq_one_letter_code
_entity_poly.pdbx_strand_id
1 'polypeptide(L)' 'MDDEKLISDLSNWRKYNGKDFSVEDWIVGEGNVNFAIAYTFIFWPEFLEYDDCIIFKNHFDKTNFENWKNLEYIKSYA' A
#
# COMPACT_ATOMS: atom_id res chain seq x y z
N MET A 1 8.18 -13.14 -10.44
CA MET A 1 8.60 -12.16 -9.42
C MET A 1 9.82 -12.75 -8.73
N ASP A 2 10.86 -11.97 -8.49
CA ASP A 2 12.07 -12.44 -7.80
C ASP A 2 11.89 -12.16 -6.30
N ASP A 3 11.20 -13.08 -5.62
CA ASP A 3 10.76 -12.93 -4.23
C ASP A 3 11.95 -12.79 -3.26
N GLU A 4 13.06 -13.47 -3.52
CA GLU A 4 14.30 -13.36 -2.75
C GLU A 4 14.93 -11.96 -2.80
N LYS A 5 14.65 -11.16 -3.84
CA LYS A 5 15.08 -9.75 -3.87
C LYS A 5 14.23 -8.85 -3.00
N LEU A 6 12.98 -9.24 -2.73
CA LEU A 6 12.04 -8.47 -1.93
C LEU A 6 12.06 -8.91 -0.46
N ILE A 7 12.34 -10.18 -0.21
CA ILE A 7 12.40 -10.81 1.12
C ILE A 7 13.81 -11.37 1.28
N SER A 8 14.72 -10.54 1.78
CA SER A 8 16.16 -10.79 1.77
C SER A 8 16.57 -12.06 2.54
N ASP A 9 15.80 -12.47 3.54
CA ASP A 9 16.04 -13.66 4.34
C ASP A 9 15.39 -14.94 3.77
N LEU A 10 14.50 -14.85 2.77
CA LEU A 10 13.84 -16.00 2.15
C LEU A 10 14.83 -17.03 1.59
N SER A 11 15.97 -16.55 1.06
CA SER A 11 17.06 -17.42 0.59
C SER A 11 17.64 -18.29 1.71
N ASN A 12 17.75 -17.75 2.93
CA ASN A 12 18.19 -18.51 4.10
C ASN A 12 17.11 -19.53 4.50
N TRP A 13 15.84 -19.13 4.53
CA TRP A 13 14.75 -20.05 4.82
C TRP A 13 14.71 -21.24 3.86
N ARG A 14 14.86 -21.01 2.55
CA ARG A 14 14.96 -22.07 1.54
C ARG A 14 16.19 -22.97 1.72
N LYS A 15 17.32 -22.41 2.14
CA LYS A 15 18.53 -23.19 2.43
C LYS A 15 18.31 -24.21 3.56
N TYR A 16 17.49 -23.88 4.57
CA TYR A 16 17.23 -24.75 5.71
C TYR A 16 15.99 -25.65 5.56
N ASN A 17 15.00 -25.24 4.76
CA ASN A 17 13.70 -25.91 4.67
C ASN A 17 13.41 -26.55 3.30
N GLY A 18 14.24 -26.29 2.27
CA GLY A 18 14.02 -26.78 0.91
C GLY A 18 13.77 -25.64 -0.08
N LYS A 19 14.10 -25.87 -1.36
CA LYS A 19 13.95 -24.85 -2.42
C LYS A 19 12.49 -24.53 -2.76
N ASP A 20 11.59 -25.43 -2.39
CA ASP A 20 10.14 -25.35 -2.51
C ASP A 20 9.47 -24.54 -1.41
N PHE A 21 10.23 -24.12 -0.37
CA PHE A 21 9.73 -23.23 0.67
C PHE A 21 9.23 -21.90 0.08
N SER A 22 7.95 -21.61 0.29
CA SER A 22 7.26 -20.50 -0.36
C SER A 22 7.24 -19.22 0.47
N VAL A 23 6.73 -18.13 -0.12
CA VAL A 23 6.50 -16.88 0.62
C VAL A 23 5.41 -17.07 1.67
N GLU A 24 4.40 -17.89 1.39
CA GLU A 24 3.35 -18.25 2.34
C GLU A 24 3.93 -18.99 3.55
N ASP A 25 4.82 -19.96 3.33
CA ASP A 25 5.52 -20.65 4.43
C ASP A 25 6.34 -19.67 5.29
N TRP A 26 7.01 -18.71 4.65
CA TRP A 26 7.74 -17.64 5.32
C TRP A 26 6.80 -16.76 6.17
N ILE A 27 5.65 -16.36 5.63
CA ILE A 27 4.64 -15.58 6.35
C ILE A 27 4.10 -16.35 7.55
N VAL A 28 3.92 -17.67 7.45
CA VAL A 28 3.50 -18.49 8.59
C VAL A 28 4.54 -18.50 9.71
N GLY A 29 5.84 -18.47 9.37
CA GLY A 29 6.94 -18.48 10.33
C GLY A 29 7.25 -17.12 10.97
N GLU A 30 7.34 -16.06 10.16
CA GLU A 30 7.79 -14.72 10.58
C GLU A 30 6.66 -13.69 10.68
N GLY A 31 5.48 -14.00 10.12
CA GLY A 31 4.38 -13.07 10.02
C GLY A 31 3.84 -12.63 11.39
N ASN A 32 3.47 -11.35 11.48
CA ASN A 32 2.83 -10.78 12.65
C ASN A 32 1.49 -10.15 12.27
N VAL A 33 0.39 -10.77 12.70
CA VAL A 33 -0.98 -10.32 12.36
C VAL A 33 -1.25 -8.90 12.83
N ASN A 34 -0.70 -8.48 13.97
CA ASN A 34 -0.90 -7.11 14.46
C ASN A 34 -0.24 -6.09 13.54
N PHE A 35 0.94 -6.40 12.99
CA PHE A 35 1.59 -5.54 11.99
C PHE A 35 0.87 -5.57 10.65
N ALA A 36 0.37 -6.72 10.20
CA ALA A 36 -0.45 -6.80 9.00
C ALA A 36 -1.69 -5.90 9.11
N ILE A 37 -2.38 -5.92 10.25
CA ILE A 37 -3.50 -5.00 10.54
C ILE A 37 -3.02 -3.55 10.60
N ALA A 38 -1.91 -3.24 11.26
CA ALA A 38 -1.40 -1.87 11.33
C ALA A 38 -1.08 -1.30 9.93
N TYR A 39 -0.51 -2.12 9.05
CA TYR A 39 -0.21 -1.72 7.67
C TYR A 39 -1.45 -1.45 6.83
N THR A 40 -2.63 -2.00 7.16
CA THR A 40 -3.87 -1.66 6.43
C THR A 40 -4.21 -0.18 6.59
N PHE A 41 -3.90 0.44 7.73
CA PHE A 41 -4.12 1.88 7.93
C PHE A 41 -3.18 2.76 7.09
N ILE A 42 -2.10 2.19 6.54
CA ILE A 42 -1.13 2.90 5.69
C ILE A 42 -1.41 2.63 4.21
N PHE A 43 -1.56 1.36 3.82
CA PHE A 43 -1.75 0.96 2.43
C PHE A 43 -3.20 1.04 1.97
N TRP A 44 -4.16 0.99 2.90
CA TRP A 44 -5.58 1.07 2.63
C TRP A 44 -6.25 2.09 3.56
N PRO A 45 -5.84 3.36 3.49
CA PRO A 45 -6.45 4.40 4.31
C PRO A 45 -7.90 4.63 3.88
N GLU A 46 -8.70 5.26 4.75
CA GLU A 46 -10.05 5.64 4.36
C GLU A 46 -10.03 6.62 3.19
N PHE A 47 -10.79 6.30 2.14
CA PHE A 47 -10.99 7.16 0.98
C PHE A 47 -12.47 7.51 0.81
N LEU A 48 -12.71 8.58 0.07
CA LEU A 48 -14.03 8.96 -0.41
C LEU A 48 -13.96 9.32 -1.89
N GLU A 49 -15.09 9.17 -2.56
CA GLU A 49 -15.29 9.66 -3.92
C GLU A 49 -15.98 11.03 -3.85
N TYR A 50 -15.41 12.03 -4.51
CA TYR A 50 -15.99 13.36 -4.64
C TYR A 50 -15.61 13.95 -6.00
N ASP A 51 -16.61 14.36 -6.78
CA ASP A 51 -16.41 14.98 -8.11
C ASP A 51 -15.50 14.12 -9.01
N ASP A 52 -15.85 12.84 -9.14
CA ASP A 52 -15.13 11.80 -9.90
C ASP A 52 -13.65 11.59 -9.48
N CYS A 53 -13.26 12.09 -8.30
CA CYS A 53 -11.93 11.93 -7.73
C CYS A 53 -11.96 11.02 -6.50
N ILE A 54 -10.95 10.15 -6.36
CA ILE A 54 -10.70 9.39 -5.12
C ILE A 54 -9.74 10.19 -4.23
N ILE A 55 -10.18 10.50 -3.02
CA ILE A 55 -9.44 11.38 -2.09
C ILE A 55 -9.32 10.68 -0.74
N PHE A 56 -8.16 10.82 -0.08
CA PHE A 56 -8.01 10.38 1.31
C PHE A 56 -8.95 11.16 2.21
N LYS A 57 -9.86 10.45 2.87
CA LYS A 57 -10.94 11.03 3.67
C LYS A 57 -10.43 11.95 4.78
N ASN A 58 -9.31 11.59 5.40
CA ASN A 58 -8.70 12.37 6.48
C ASN A 58 -8.06 13.69 5.99
N HIS A 59 -7.82 13.84 4.69
CA HIS A 59 -7.23 15.03 4.08
C HIS A 59 -8.26 15.81 3.25
N PHE A 60 -9.50 15.33 3.15
CA PHE A 60 -10.53 16.00 2.37
C PHE A 60 -11.05 17.21 3.12
N ASP A 61 -10.80 18.39 2.55
CA ASP A 61 -11.49 19.62 2.87
C ASP A 61 -12.05 20.19 1.57
N LYS A 62 -13.35 20.49 1.56
CA LYS A 62 -14.05 20.95 0.36
C LYS A 62 -13.42 22.23 -0.19
N THR A 63 -13.04 23.17 0.68
CA THR A 63 -12.44 24.44 0.26
C THR A 63 -11.09 24.21 -0.42
N ASN A 64 -10.26 23.35 0.16
CA ASN A 64 -8.96 22.96 -0.42
C ASN A 64 -9.13 22.25 -1.76
N PHE A 65 -10.12 21.36 -1.90
CA PHE A 65 -10.41 20.69 -3.17
C PHE A 65 -10.82 21.69 -4.26
N GLU A 66 -11.75 22.60 -3.97
CA GLU A 66 -12.18 23.61 -4.94
C GLU A 66 -11.03 24.57 -5.31
N ASN A 67 -10.19 24.95 -4.35
CA ASN A 67 -9.00 25.75 -4.63
C ASN A 67 -8.02 25.03 -5.55
N TRP A 68 -7.76 23.74 -5.29
CA TRP A 68 -6.92 22.89 -6.14
C TRP A 68 -7.49 22.80 -7.56
N LYS A 69 -8.78 22.51 -7.71
CA LYS A 69 -9.45 22.43 -9.03
C LYS A 69 -9.35 23.73 -9.82
N ASN A 70 -9.25 24.87 -9.13
CA ASN A 70 -9.18 26.19 -9.75
C ASN A 70 -7.77 26.67 -10.10
N LEU A 71 -6.72 25.90 -9.78
CA LEU A 71 -5.34 26.22 -10.15
C LEU A 71 -5.22 26.31 -11.69
N GLU A 72 -4.56 27.37 -12.18
CA GLU A 72 -4.44 27.66 -13.63
C GLU A 72 -3.89 26.48 -14.43
N TYR A 73 -2.93 25.74 -13.88
CA TYR A 73 -2.33 24.59 -14.56
C TYR A 73 -3.24 23.37 -14.61
N ILE A 74 -4.28 23.26 -13.78
CA ILE A 74 -5.26 22.16 -13.85
C ILE A 74 -6.32 22.47 -14.90
N LYS A 75 -6.71 23.75 -15.02
CA LYS A 75 -7.66 24.20 -16.05
C LYS A 75 -7.16 24.00 -17.48
N SER A 76 -5.86 23.83 -17.71
CA SER A 76 -5.31 23.56 -19.04
C SER A 76 -5.38 22.09 -19.47
N TYR A 77 -5.73 21.16 -18.57
CA TYR A 77 -5.84 19.71 -18.86
C TYR A 77 -7.25 19.14 -18.69
N ALA A 78 -8.21 19.95 -18.26
CA ALA A 78 -9.63 19.61 -18.15
C ALA A 78 -10.39 20.10 -19.40
#